data_AF-A0A4U3AL70-F1
#
_entry.id   AF-A0A4U3AL70-F1
#
_cell.length_a   1.000
_cell.length_b   1.000
_cell.length_c   1.000
_cell.angle_alpha   90.00
_cell.angle_beta   90.00
_cell.angle_gamma   90.00
#
_symmetry.space_group_name_H-M   'P 1'
#
loop_
_entity.id
_entity.type
_entity.pdbx_description
1 polymer ?
#
loop_
_entity_poly.entity_id
_entity_poly.type
_entity_poly.pdbx_seq_one_letter_code
_entity_poly.pdbx_strand_id
1 'polypeptide(L)'
;IEFILFSFISSDFLNISNLLFSTNDFLFIAIAAIPMTFVIVTGGIDVSVGSIMGLTSIIIGVLWMNGIPILLAVILALIISCLAGALNGIIIKM
;
A
#
# COMPACT_ATOMS: atom_id res chain seq x y z
N ILE A 1 -7.64 24.61 1.79
CA ILE A 1 -8.90 24.99 2.48
C ILE A 1 -9.25 23.99 3.59
N GLU A 2 -9.21 22.67 3.31
CA GLU A 2 -9.44 21.63 4.32
C GLU A 2 -8.54 21.76 5.56
N PHE A 3 -7.25 22.04 5.37
CA PHE A 3 -6.30 22.18 6.48
C PHE A 3 -6.67 23.31 7.47
N ILE A 4 -7.21 24.42 6.95
CA ILE A 4 -7.66 25.55 7.75
C ILE A 4 -8.96 25.21 8.46
N LEU A 5 -9.93 24.63 7.74
CA LEU A 5 -11.21 24.21 8.31
C LEU A 5 -11.04 23.19 9.44
N PHE A 6 -10.24 22.14 9.24
CA PHE A 6 -10.02 21.12 10.25
C PHE A 6 -9.23 21.62 11.46
N SER A 7 -8.33 22.59 11.27
CA SER A 7 -7.67 23.28 12.38
C SER A 7 -8.63 24.08 13.26
N PHE A 8 -9.75 24.59 12.72
CA PHE A 8 -10.76 25.30 13.51
C PHE A 8 -11.80 24.36 14.13
N ILE A 9 -12.07 23.21 13.49
CA ILE A 9 -13.06 22.23 13.96
C ILE A 9 -12.49 21.35 15.07
N SER A 10 -11.21 20.97 15.00
CA SER A 10 -10.55 20.10 15.99
C SER A 10 -9.26 20.74 16.49
N SER A 11 -9.17 20.95 17.80
CA SER A 11 -7.95 21.43 18.47
C SER A 11 -6.79 20.44 18.35
N ASP A 12 -7.09 19.17 18.11
CA ASP A 12 -6.10 18.09 18.00
C ASP A 12 -5.57 17.91 16.57
N PHE A 13 -6.17 18.57 15.56
CA PHE A 13 -5.79 18.42 14.16
C PHE A 13 -4.34 18.87 13.88
N LEU A 14 -3.92 20.01 14.45
CA LEU A 14 -2.56 20.52 14.30
C LEU A 14 -1.56 19.96 15.32
N ASN A 15 -1.98 19.02 16.16
CA ASN A 15 -1.07 18.37 17.09
C ASN A 15 0.00 17.60 16.29
N ILE A 16 1.27 17.93 16.52
CA ILE A 16 2.41 17.33 15.80
C ILE A 16 2.42 15.81 15.94
N SER A 17 2.08 15.28 17.10
CA SER A 17 1.99 13.83 17.31
C SER A 17 0.94 13.22 16.37
N ASN A 18 -0.24 13.84 16.26
CA ASN A 18 -1.31 13.36 15.38
C ASN A 18 -0.95 13.48 13.90
N LEU A 19 -0.29 14.56 13.50
CA LEU A 19 0.20 14.73 12.14
C LEU A 19 1.26 13.66 11.79
N LEU A 20 2.15 13.33 12.73
CA LEU A 20 3.17 12.28 12.54
C LEU A 20 2.55 10.88 12.51
N PHE A 21 1.56 10.58 13.36
CA PHE A 21 0.83 9.32 13.32
C PHE A 21 0.07 9.15 12.00
N SER A 22 -0.69 10.18 11.60
CA SER A 22 -1.38 10.18 10.31
C SER A 22 -0.42 10.07 9.13
N THR A 23 0.78 10.63 9.26
CA THR A 23 1.84 10.45 8.25
C THR A 23 2.28 9.01 8.12
N ASN A 24 2.44 8.30 9.24
CA ASN A 24 2.77 6.88 9.23
C ASN A 24 1.70 6.05 8.52
N ASP A 25 0.42 6.42 8.62
CA ASP A 25 -0.67 5.70 7.96
C ASP A 25 -0.56 5.75 6.43
N PHE A 26 -0.03 6.82 5.82
CA PHE A 26 0.15 6.87 4.36
C PHE A 26 1.55 6.48 3.87
N LEU A 27 2.49 6.18 4.78
CA LEU A 27 3.87 5.81 4.41
C LEU A 27 3.93 4.64 3.44
N PHE A 28 3.02 3.67 3.56
CA PHE A 28 3.01 2.52 2.66
C PHE A 28 2.73 2.93 1.20
N ILE A 29 1.88 3.94 0.98
CA ILE A 29 1.63 4.52 -0.35
C ILE A 29 2.87 5.27 -0.84
N ALA A 30 3.53 6.04 0.03
CA ALA A 30 4.75 6.77 -0.30
C ALA A 30 5.89 5.83 -0.72
N ILE A 31 6.07 4.71 -0.03
CA ILE A 31 7.06 3.68 -0.39
C ILE A 31 6.69 3.03 -1.73
N ALA A 32 5.41 2.72 -1.95
CA ALA A 32 4.94 2.14 -3.21
C ALA A 32 5.07 3.12 -4.41
N ALA A 33 5.02 4.42 -4.17
CA ALA A 33 5.18 5.44 -5.21
C ALA A 33 6.58 5.44 -5.86
N ILE A 34 7.62 5.03 -5.13
CA ILE A 34 9.00 4.96 -5.65
C ILE A 34 9.08 4.01 -6.87
N PRO A 35 8.74 2.71 -6.76
CA PRO A 35 8.74 1.81 -7.93
C PRO A 35 7.68 2.20 -8.97
N MET A 36 6.51 2.72 -8.57
CA MET A 36 5.49 3.18 -9.53
C MET A 36 6.01 4.29 -10.44
N THR A 37 6.86 5.20 -9.93
CA THR A 37 7.46 6.27 -10.74
C THR A 37 8.27 5.71 -11.90
N PHE A 38 9.05 4.65 -11.68
CA PHE A 38 9.81 3.99 -12.76
C PHE A 38 8.92 3.34 -13.81
N VAL A 39 7.75 2.82 -13.42
CA VAL A 39 6.78 2.21 -14.34
C VAL A 39 6.10 3.29 -15.20
N ILE A 40 5.68 4.38 -14.58
CA ILE A 40 5.03 5.52 -15.25
C ILE A 40 6.00 6.19 -16.25
N VAL A 41 7.24 6.45 -15.85
CA VAL A 41 8.25 7.09 -16.72
C VAL A 41 8.53 6.26 -17.97
N THR A 42 8.43 4.94 -17.88
CA THR A 42 8.58 4.04 -19.04
C THR A 42 7.35 3.95 -19.94
N GLY A 43 6.32 4.77 -19.71
CA GLY A 43 5.11 4.82 -20.54
C GLY A 43 4.05 3.77 -20.19
N GLY A 44 4.30 2.91 -19.20
CA GLY A 44 3.31 2.00 -18.65
C GLY A 44 2.49 2.73 -17.59
N ILE A 45 1.29 3.22 -17.94
CA ILE A 45 0.33 3.70 -16.93
C ILE A 45 -0.34 2.46 -16.34
N ASP A 46 0.28 1.89 -15.32
CA ASP A 46 -0.17 0.64 -14.73
C ASP A 46 -0.67 0.82 -13.29
N VAL A 47 -1.98 0.62 -13.10
CA VAL A 47 -2.68 0.67 -11.80
C VAL A 47 -2.50 -0.63 -11.01
N SER A 48 -1.88 -1.67 -11.60
CA SER A 48 -1.70 -3.00 -10.99
C SER A 48 -1.05 -3.00 -9.61
N VAL A 49 -0.20 -2.01 -9.29
CA VAL A 49 0.47 -1.93 -7.98
C VAL A 49 -0.58 -1.83 -6.86
N GLY A 50 -1.65 -1.07 -7.09
CA GLY A 50 -2.79 -1.02 -6.17
C GLY A 50 -3.50 -2.37 -6.04
N SER A 51 -3.70 -3.07 -7.16
CA SER A 51 -4.31 -4.41 -7.18
C SER A 51 -3.46 -5.46 -6.46
N ILE A 52 -2.13 -5.41 -6.60
CA ILE A 52 -1.19 -6.31 -5.91
C ILE A 52 -1.22 -6.03 -4.40
N MET A 53 -1.24 -4.76 -3.98
CA MET A 53 -1.36 -4.40 -2.57
C MET A 53 -2.69 -4.89 -1.96
N GLY A 54 -3.80 -4.77 -2.70
CA GLY A 54 -5.09 -5.32 -2.31
C GLY A 54 -5.08 -6.85 -2.21
N LEU A 55 -4.46 -7.52 -3.18
CA LEU A 55 -4.27 -8.97 -3.18
C LEU A 55 -3.49 -9.44 -1.95
N THR A 56 -2.35 -8.80 -1.64
CA THR A 56 -1.55 -9.11 -0.45
C THR A 56 -2.39 -9.00 0.82
N SER A 57 -3.19 -7.92 0.93
CA SER A 57 -4.03 -7.65 2.09
C SER A 57 -5.11 -8.72 2.28
N ILE A 58 -5.81 -9.11 1.21
CA ILE A 58 -6.85 -10.16 1.25
C ILE A 58 -6.25 -11.52 1.58
N ILE A 59 -5.09 -11.88 1.01
CA ILE A 59 -4.44 -13.16 1.30
C ILE A 59 -4.11 -13.25 2.79
N ILE A 60 -3.49 -12.22 3.37
CA ILE A 60 -3.17 -12.21 4.81
C ILE A 60 -4.45 -12.34 5.64
N GLY A 61 -5.48 -11.54 5.33
CA GLY A 61 -6.74 -11.55 6.07
C GLY A 61 -7.45 -12.91 6.03
N VAL A 62 -7.53 -13.53 4.85
CA VAL A 62 -8.17 -14.84 4.68
C VAL A 62 -7.36 -15.95 5.35
N LEU A 63 -6.03 -15.97 5.21
CA LEU A 63 -5.19 -16.99 5.86
C LEU A 63 -5.29 -16.88 7.38
N TRP A 64 -5.25 -15.66 7.92
CA TRP A 64 -5.38 -15.43 9.35
C TRP A 64 -6.76 -15.83 9.88
N MET A 65 -7.84 -15.50 9.16
CA MET A 65 -9.20 -15.92 9.51
C MET A 65 -9.38 -17.44 9.52
N ASN A 66 -8.63 -18.16 8.68
CA ASN A 66 -8.59 -19.63 8.66
C ASN A 66 -7.68 -20.24 9.74
N GLY A 67 -7.20 -19.46 10.70
CA GLY A 67 -6.39 -19.93 11.84
C GLY A 67 -4.91 -20.16 11.51
N ILE A 68 -4.42 -19.73 10.35
CA ILE A 68 -3.00 -19.83 10.01
C ILE A 68 -2.22 -18.80 10.84
N PRO A 69 -1.07 -19.18 11.43
CA PRO A 69 -0.23 -18.24 12.17
C PRO A 69 0.15 -17.03 11.32
N ILE A 70 0.06 -15.83 11.90
CA ILE A 70 0.25 -14.56 11.18
C ILE A 70 1.58 -14.49 10.41
N LEU A 71 2.66 -15.01 11.00
CA LEU A 71 3.98 -15.03 10.36
C LEU A 71 3.98 -15.87 9.08
N LEU A 72 3.29 -17.02 9.09
CA LEU A 72 3.17 -17.89 7.93
C LEU A 72 2.26 -17.27 6.87
N ALA A 73 1.17 -16.62 7.30
CA ALA A 73 0.26 -15.89 6.41
C ALA A 73 0.99 -14.76 5.65
N VAL A 74 1.85 -14.00 6.35
CA VAL A 74 2.68 -12.95 5.74
C VAL A 74 3.65 -13.53 4.71
N ILE A 75 4.37 -14.61 5.05
CA ILE A 75 5.32 -15.23 4.12
C ILE A 75 4.62 -15.72 2.86
N LEU A 76 3.49 -16.40 3.00
CA LEU A 76 2.70 -16.88 1.86
C LEU A 76 2.17 -15.73 0.99
N ALA A 77 1.65 -14.67 1.62
CA ALA A 77 1.17 -13.49 0.93
C ALA A 77 2.28 -12.79 0.14
N LEU A 78 3.48 -12.68 0.71
CA LEU A 78 4.65 -12.11 0.03
C LEU A 78 5.06 -12.95 -1.18
N ILE A 79 5.10 -14.28 -1.06
CA ILE A 79 5.45 -15.17 -2.18
C ILE A 79 4.44 -15.01 -3.32
N ILE A 80 3.14 -15.09 -3.02
CA ILE A 80 2.08 -14.99 -4.03
C ILE A 80 2.08 -13.60 -4.69
N SER A 81 2.22 -12.54 -3.90
CA SER A 81 2.20 -11.16 -4.42
C SER A 81 3.45 -10.84 -5.22
N CYS A 82 4.61 -11.40 -4.85
CA CYS A 82 5.84 -11.30 -5.63
C CYS A 82 5.69 -11.98 -6.99
N LEU A 83 5.11 -13.18 -7.04
CA LEU A 83 4.81 -13.88 -8.30
C LEU A 83 3.82 -13.09 -9.16
N ALA A 84 2.75 -12.57 -8.57
CA ALA A 84 1.78 -11.72 -9.28
C ALA A 84 2.44 -10.44 -9.83
N GLY A 85 3.29 -9.79 -9.04
CA GLY A 85 4.05 -8.61 -9.46
C GLY A 85 5.07 -8.91 -10.56
N ALA A 86 5.75 -10.05 -10.50
CA ALA A 86 6.65 -10.49 -11.56
C ALA A 86 5.91 -10.76 -12.87
N LEU A 87 4.76 -11.46 -12.81
CA LEU A 87 3.89 -11.67 -13.97
C LEU A 87 3.41 -10.35 -14.56
N ASN A 88 2.97 -9.43 -13.70
CA ASN A 88 2.54 -8.10 -14.10
C ASN A 88 3.68 -7.31 -14.77
N GLY A 89 4.90 -7.37 -14.23
CA GLY A 89 6.08 -6.77 -14.84
C GLY A 89 6.40 -7.32 -16.23
N ILE A 90 6.20 -8.63 -16.46
CA ILE A 90 6.34 -9.26 -17.78
C ILE A 90 5.26 -8.76 -18.75
N ILE A 91 4.04 -8.52 -18.27
CA ILE A 91 2.90 -8.08 -19.08
C ILE A 91 2.98 -6.60 -19.47
N ILE A 92 3.44 -5.72 -18.57
CA ILE A 92 3.53 -4.26 -18.80
C ILE A 92 4.88 -3.83 -19.40
N LYS A 93 5.90 -4.70 -19.35
CA LYS A 93 7.20 -4.57 -20.01
C LYS A 93 7.59 -5.96 -20.55
N MET A 94 6.97 -6.44 -21.62
CA MET A 94 7.19 -6.03 -23.03
C MET A 94 6.38 -4.83 -23.52
#